data_AF-A0A4Q7R382-F1
#
_entry.id   AF-A0A4Q7R382-F1
#
_cell.length_a   1.000
_cell.length_b   1.000
_cell.length_c   1.000
_cell.angle_alpha   90.00
_cell.angle_beta   90.00
_cell.angle_gamma   90.00
#
_symmetry.space_group_name_H-M   'P 1'
#
loop_
_entity.id
_entity.type
_entity.pdbx_description
1 polymer ?
#
loop_
_entity_poly.entity_id
_entity_poly.type
_entity_poly.pdbx_seq_one_letter_code
_entity_poly.pdbx_strand_id
1 'polypeptide(L)'
;MASKPDETRDGVDLTNLDQPLFDGADARKRDLVDYLDAVHERIVPELRERPLSVVRIRPGQPKFMQKNVPKYTPDWVKTVQVWAEASKREVSYALCDDRRTLLWFANQRAVEYHPTLMRADRWDRVTHLVLDLDPPEGETFSMAVQAALLVRQALTDCGLSGAVKTSGAKGVHVIVPIVDTVSIEDAAAATRAIAARAEKIDPSVATTAYIKDDRHGKVFVDSTRSGGATVVAAYSPRVRPGTTVSFPVGWDDLESVTPRDFTVRTAPALLGDRDPWAEQLPAPQEIPEDVLLEGRAIPVARVAAMHEGKRRKRAREAEEQKRAD
;
A
#
# COMPACT_ATOMS: atom_id res chain seq x y z
N MET A 1 25.18 -16.47 20.01
CA MET A 1 24.46 -16.49 21.29
C MET A 1 23.34 -15.49 21.22
N ALA A 2 22.10 -15.88 21.49
CA ALA A 2 21.01 -14.91 21.58
C ALA A 2 21.28 -13.96 22.74
N SER A 3 21.15 -12.65 22.53
CA SER A 3 21.23 -11.68 23.63
C SER A 3 20.12 -11.98 24.64
N LYS A 4 20.39 -11.78 25.93
CA LYS A 4 19.34 -11.80 26.96
C LYS A 4 18.21 -10.84 26.54
N PRO A 5 16.92 -11.19 26.73
CA PRO A 5 15.83 -10.26 26.46
C PRO A 5 15.96 -9.02 27.35
N ASP A 6 15.66 -7.86 26.76
CA ASP A 6 15.55 -6.59 27.46
C ASP A 6 14.24 -6.57 28.28
N GLU A 7 13.15 -7.08 27.69
CA GLU A 7 11.84 -7.24 28.32
C GLU A 7 10.98 -8.25 27.53
N THR A 8 9.82 -8.62 28.08
CA THR A 8 8.85 -9.52 27.44
C THR A 8 7.49 -8.84 27.38
N ARG A 9 6.84 -8.81 26.20
CA ARG A 9 5.47 -8.31 26.01
C ARG A 9 4.64 -9.34 25.29
N ASP A 10 3.43 -9.62 25.79
CA ASP A 10 2.53 -10.62 25.20
C ASP A 10 3.17 -12.01 25.00
N GLY A 11 4.11 -12.38 25.88
CA GLY A 11 4.89 -13.61 25.72
C GLY A 11 5.86 -13.60 24.52
N VAL A 12 6.31 -12.42 24.08
CA VAL A 12 7.39 -12.21 23.10
C VAL A 12 8.58 -11.57 23.78
N ASP A 13 9.74 -12.24 23.71
CA ASP A 13 11.01 -11.75 24.21
C ASP A 13 11.62 -10.71 23.27
N LEU A 14 11.73 -9.48 23.75
CA LEU A 14 12.23 -8.34 23.00
C LEU A 14 13.71 -8.11 23.31
N THR A 15 14.49 -7.79 22.27
CA THR A 15 15.95 -7.64 22.38
C THR A 15 16.45 -6.42 21.63
N ASN A 16 17.62 -5.90 21.99
CA ASN A 16 18.27 -4.79 21.28
C ASN A 16 17.38 -3.54 21.16
N LEU A 17 16.52 -3.28 22.15
CA LEU A 17 15.50 -2.23 22.11
C LEU A 17 16.12 -0.82 22.04
N ASP A 18 17.27 -0.62 22.68
CA ASP A 18 17.96 0.68 22.68
C ASP A 18 18.78 0.96 21.42
N GLN A 19 18.91 0.00 20.50
CA GLN A 19 19.63 0.22 19.27
C GLN A 19 18.84 1.14 18.31
N PRO A 20 19.53 1.96 17.50
CA PRO A 20 18.91 2.68 16.38
C PRO A 20 18.11 1.73 15.48
N LEU A 21 16.96 2.19 14.94
CA LEU A 21 16.10 1.35 14.11
C LEU A 21 16.66 1.14 12.69
N PHE A 22 17.15 2.21 12.07
CA PHE A 22 17.96 2.23 10.85
C PHE A 22 18.55 3.62 10.65
N ASP A 23 19.49 3.78 9.71
CA ASP A 23 20.12 5.07 9.42
C ASP A 23 19.09 6.07 8.90
N GLY A 24 18.95 7.22 9.59
CA GLY A 24 17.95 8.24 9.29
C GLY A 24 16.55 7.96 9.88
N ALA A 25 16.36 6.90 10.67
CA ALA A 25 15.06 6.60 11.27
C ALA A 25 14.58 7.67 12.28
N ASP A 26 15.52 8.38 12.91
CA ASP A 26 15.30 9.25 14.08
C ASP A 26 14.49 8.56 15.21
N ALA A 27 14.63 7.24 15.28
CA ALA A 27 13.94 6.33 16.18
C ALA A 27 14.83 5.11 16.51
N ARG A 28 14.65 4.57 17.72
CA ARG A 28 15.20 3.30 18.19
C ARG A 28 14.26 2.15 17.82
N LYS A 29 14.74 0.93 17.99
CA LYS A 29 13.89 -0.26 17.88
C LYS A 29 12.75 -0.22 18.91
N ARG A 30 12.99 0.29 20.13
CA ARG A 30 11.98 0.52 21.16
C ARG A 30 10.81 1.35 20.64
N ASP A 31 11.08 2.48 19.96
CA ASP A 31 10.02 3.35 19.42
C ASP A 31 9.14 2.62 18.39
N LEU A 32 9.72 1.75 17.55
CA LEU A 32 8.92 0.91 16.62
C LEU A 32 8.02 -0.06 17.38
N VAL A 33 8.56 -0.74 18.40
CA VAL A 33 7.80 -1.69 19.20
C VAL A 33 6.67 -0.98 19.95
N ASP A 34 6.98 0.12 20.63
CA ASP A 34 6.02 0.92 21.38
C ASP A 34 4.92 1.48 20.47
N TYR A 35 5.29 1.96 19.28
CA TYR A 35 4.34 2.41 18.27
C TYR A 35 3.38 1.29 17.85
N LEU A 36 3.90 0.14 17.41
CA LEU A 36 3.08 -0.97 16.93
C LEU A 36 2.21 -1.56 18.04
N ASP A 37 2.71 -1.55 19.27
CA ASP A 37 1.95 -1.91 20.45
C ASP A 37 0.80 -0.93 20.70
N ALA A 38 1.05 0.38 20.61
CA ALA A 38 0.02 1.41 20.78
C ALA A 38 -1.08 1.36 19.69
N VAL A 39 -0.73 1.00 18.44
CA VAL A 39 -1.71 0.92 17.35
C VAL A 39 -2.26 -0.49 17.11
N HIS A 40 -1.95 -1.49 17.95
CA HIS A 40 -2.23 -2.89 17.63
C HIS A 40 -3.71 -3.15 17.35
N GLU A 41 -4.63 -2.53 18.10
CA GLU A 41 -6.08 -2.69 17.91
C GLU A 41 -6.57 -2.12 16.56
N ARG A 42 -5.81 -1.20 15.95
CA ARG A 42 -6.15 -0.54 14.69
C ARG A 42 -5.43 -1.14 13.49
N ILE A 43 -4.15 -1.49 13.62
CA ILE A 43 -3.37 -2.09 12.53
C ILE A 43 -3.70 -3.57 12.34
N VAL A 44 -3.93 -4.35 13.40
CA VAL A 44 -4.19 -5.80 13.26
C VAL A 44 -5.42 -6.10 12.40
N PRO A 45 -6.57 -5.39 12.52
CA PRO A 45 -7.70 -5.55 11.59
C PRO A 45 -7.33 -5.42 10.12
N GLU A 46 -6.38 -4.55 9.76
CA GLU A 46 -5.91 -4.34 8.39
C GLU A 46 -5.06 -5.52 7.88
N LEU A 47 -4.42 -6.26 8.79
CA LEU A 47 -3.51 -7.38 8.48
C LEU A 47 -4.20 -8.74 8.59
N ARG A 48 -5.27 -8.83 9.37
CA ARG A 48 -5.91 -10.08 9.79
C ARG A 48 -6.32 -10.93 8.59
N GLU A 49 -5.96 -12.21 8.67
CA GLU A 49 -6.22 -13.24 7.68
C GLU A 49 -5.66 -12.94 6.29
N ARG A 50 -4.69 -12.03 6.18
CA ARG A 50 -4.04 -11.71 4.91
C ARG A 50 -2.59 -12.17 4.93
N PRO A 51 -2.15 -12.93 3.91
CA PRO A 51 -0.72 -13.20 3.72
C PRO A 51 0.11 -11.93 3.77
N LEU A 52 0.99 -11.84 4.75
CA LEU A 52 1.70 -10.61 5.06
C LEU A 52 3.11 -10.64 4.48
N SER A 53 3.41 -9.66 3.63
CA SER A 53 4.80 -9.29 3.32
C SER A 53 5.24 -8.17 4.24
N VAL A 54 6.47 -8.23 4.76
CA VAL A 54 7.04 -7.15 5.57
C VAL A 54 8.34 -6.63 4.98
N VAL A 55 8.58 -5.32 5.07
CA VAL A 55 9.91 -4.77 4.79
C VAL A 55 10.69 -4.73 6.09
N ARG A 56 11.82 -5.44 6.11
CA ARG A 56 12.73 -5.49 7.24
C ARG A 56 14.00 -4.72 6.95
N ILE A 57 14.62 -4.20 8.01
CA ILE A 57 15.95 -3.59 7.94
C ILE A 57 16.76 -4.01 9.17
N ARG A 58 17.90 -4.67 8.93
CA ARG A 58 18.81 -5.11 9.99
C ARG A 58 19.95 -4.11 10.13
N PRO A 59 20.57 -3.98 11.33
CA PRO A 59 21.71 -3.08 11.52
C PRO A 59 22.80 -3.30 10.46
N GLY A 60 23.24 -2.22 9.82
CA GLY A 60 24.29 -2.25 8.80
C GLY A 60 23.91 -2.95 7.49
N GLN A 61 22.61 -3.14 7.19
CA GLN A 61 22.16 -3.85 6.00
C GLN A 61 21.09 -3.09 5.23
N PRO A 62 21.00 -3.28 3.89
CA PRO A 62 19.91 -2.73 3.11
C PRO A 62 18.57 -3.33 3.55
N LYS A 63 17.49 -2.55 3.38
CA LYS A 63 16.14 -3.06 3.57
C LYS A 63 15.79 -4.14 2.56
N PHE A 64 14.98 -5.11 2.98
CA PHE A 64 14.52 -6.19 2.10
C PHE A 64 13.06 -6.55 2.41
N MET A 65 12.34 -6.97 1.37
CA MET A 65 10.99 -7.52 1.52
C MET A 65 11.07 -8.99 1.92
N GLN A 66 10.50 -9.34 3.06
CA GLN A 66 10.29 -10.71 3.51
C GLN A 66 8.87 -11.14 3.19
N LYS A 67 8.74 -12.17 2.36
CA LYS A 67 7.49 -12.86 2.06
C LYS A 67 7.41 -14.20 2.80
N ASN A 68 8.47 -14.99 2.64
CA ASN A 68 8.61 -16.28 3.28
C ASN A 68 9.04 -16.12 4.74
N VAL A 69 8.31 -16.76 5.66
CA VAL A 69 8.71 -16.79 7.07
C VAL A 69 10.04 -17.55 7.24
N PRO A 70 10.90 -17.14 8.18
CA PRO A 70 12.16 -17.83 8.46
C PRO A 70 11.95 -19.14 9.23
N LYS A 71 12.95 -20.02 9.23
CA LYS A 71 12.91 -21.31 9.98
C LYS A 71 12.75 -21.15 11.50
N TYR A 72 13.15 -20.01 12.05
CA TYR A 72 13.03 -19.70 13.49
C TYR A 72 11.68 -19.09 13.87
N THR A 73 10.71 -19.07 12.95
CA THR A 73 9.36 -18.57 13.24
C THR A 73 8.74 -19.40 14.36
N PRO A 74 8.24 -18.77 15.43
CA PRO A 74 7.58 -19.48 16.51
C PRO A 74 6.38 -20.28 16.02
N ASP A 75 6.13 -21.42 16.66
CA ASP A 75 5.03 -22.35 16.35
C ASP A 75 3.64 -21.72 16.46
N TRP A 76 3.48 -20.74 17.35
CA TRP A 76 2.24 -20.00 17.54
C TRP A 76 1.96 -18.95 16.45
N VAL A 77 2.93 -18.60 15.59
CA VAL A 77 2.68 -17.71 14.45
C VAL A 77 1.97 -18.52 13.37
N LYS A 78 0.72 -18.19 13.10
CA LYS A 78 -0.06 -18.83 12.03
C LYS A 78 0.58 -18.52 10.67
N THR A 79 0.59 -19.53 9.79
CA THR A 79 1.10 -19.38 8.43
C THR A 79 0.18 -20.02 7.41
N VAL A 80 0.19 -19.49 6.19
CA VAL A 80 -0.47 -20.10 5.02
C VAL A 80 0.52 -20.27 3.88
N GLN A 81 0.38 -21.37 3.14
CA GLN A 81 1.20 -21.64 1.97
C GLN A 81 0.53 -21.08 0.73
N VAL A 82 1.30 -20.34 -0.06
CA VAL A 82 0.84 -19.75 -1.32
C VAL A 82 1.82 -20.13 -2.43
N TRP A 83 1.30 -20.66 -3.53
CA TRP A 83 2.09 -20.93 -4.72
C TRP A 83 2.55 -19.60 -5.36
N ALA A 84 3.87 -19.38 -5.39
CA ALA A 84 4.45 -18.20 -6.01
C ALA A 84 4.85 -18.52 -7.45
N GLU A 85 4.00 -18.15 -8.40
CA GLU A 85 4.18 -18.47 -9.82
C GLU A 85 5.50 -17.94 -10.40
N ALA A 86 5.94 -16.75 -9.98
CA ALA A 86 7.20 -16.15 -10.43
C ALA A 86 8.45 -16.94 -10.00
N SER A 87 8.39 -17.66 -8.88
CA SER A 87 9.52 -18.42 -8.34
C SER A 87 9.30 -19.94 -8.37
N LYS A 88 8.17 -20.41 -8.91
CA LYS A 88 7.80 -21.82 -9.04
C LYS A 88 8.00 -22.63 -7.76
N ARG A 89 7.57 -22.06 -6.63
CA ARG A 89 7.68 -22.70 -5.31
C ARG A 89 6.57 -22.23 -4.37
N GLU A 90 6.33 -23.01 -3.33
CA GLU A 90 5.53 -22.57 -2.19
C GLU A 90 6.27 -21.53 -1.36
N VAL A 91 5.52 -20.52 -0.93
CA VAL A 91 5.96 -19.49 0.01
C VAL A 91 5.04 -19.57 1.22
N SER A 92 5.64 -19.75 2.39
CA SER A 92 4.90 -19.70 3.66
C SER A 92 4.85 -18.27 4.16
N TYR A 93 3.66 -17.67 4.14
CA TYR A 93 3.40 -16.33 4.64
C TYR A 93 2.88 -16.41 6.07
N ALA A 94 3.27 -15.45 6.92
CA ALA A 94 2.63 -15.30 8.22
C ALA A 94 1.25 -14.65 8.05
N LEU A 95 0.34 -14.99 8.95
CA LEU A 95 -0.90 -14.26 9.21
C LEU A 95 -0.71 -13.49 10.51
N CYS A 96 -0.72 -12.15 10.41
CA CYS A 96 -0.56 -11.28 11.57
C CYS A 96 -1.92 -10.95 12.18
N ASP A 97 -2.54 -11.96 12.81
CA ASP A 97 -3.93 -11.91 13.27
C ASP A 97 -4.11 -11.29 14.67
N ASP A 98 -3.00 -11.14 15.40
CA ASP A 98 -2.97 -10.76 16.80
C ASP A 98 -1.76 -9.85 17.14
N ARG A 99 -1.86 -9.24 18.33
CA ARG A 99 -0.83 -8.38 18.91
C ARG A 99 0.50 -9.12 19.08
N ARG A 100 0.47 -10.37 19.54
CA ARG A 100 1.67 -11.18 19.76
C ARG A 100 2.50 -11.34 18.49
N THR A 101 1.87 -11.65 17.38
CA THR A 101 2.51 -11.80 16.06
C THR A 101 3.04 -10.47 15.56
N LEU A 102 2.30 -9.38 15.77
CA LEU A 102 2.75 -8.03 15.44
C LEU A 102 4.04 -7.65 16.20
N LEU A 103 4.09 -7.92 17.51
CA LEU A 103 5.27 -7.64 18.34
C LEU A 103 6.47 -8.52 17.96
N TRP A 104 6.24 -9.77 17.54
CA TRP A 104 7.31 -10.61 17.01
C TRP A 104 7.89 -10.08 15.69
N PHE A 105 7.06 -9.53 14.81
CA PHE A 105 7.53 -8.82 13.62
C PHE A 105 8.31 -7.55 13.98
N ALA A 106 7.81 -6.74 14.92
CA ALA A 106 8.49 -5.56 15.42
C ALA A 106 9.89 -5.91 15.98
N ASN A 107 9.98 -6.98 16.78
CA ASN A 107 11.25 -7.47 17.34
C ASN A 107 12.25 -7.89 16.24
N GLN A 108 11.76 -8.31 15.08
CA GLN A 108 12.58 -8.66 13.93
C GLN A 108 12.97 -7.47 13.04
N ARG A 109 12.62 -6.24 13.46
CA ARG A 109 12.76 -5.00 12.69
C ARG A 109 11.98 -5.04 11.38
N ALA A 110 10.78 -5.63 11.39
CA ALA A 110 9.79 -5.41 10.36
C ALA A 110 9.16 -4.03 10.55
N VAL A 111 9.43 -3.14 9.61
CA VAL A 111 9.01 -1.73 9.68
C VAL A 111 7.77 -1.49 8.83
N GLU A 112 7.71 -2.01 7.60
CA GLU A 112 6.55 -1.84 6.73
C GLU A 112 5.73 -3.13 6.64
N TYR A 113 4.41 -3.01 6.70
CA TYR A 113 3.44 -4.10 6.67
C TYR A 113 2.61 -3.99 5.39
N HIS A 114 2.75 -4.99 4.52
CA HIS A 114 2.18 -5.02 3.18
C HIS A 114 1.30 -6.26 3.04
N PRO A 115 0.07 -6.24 3.56
CA PRO A 115 -0.88 -7.33 3.38
C PRO A 115 -1.29 -7.44 1.90
N THR A 116 -1.72 -8.64 1.54
CA THR A 116 -2.42 -8.86 0.26
C THR A 116 -3.82 -8.27 0.29
N LEU A 117 -4.31 -7.85 -0.89
CA LEU A 117 -5.69 -7.39 -1.05
C LEU A 117 -6.73 -8.53 -0.91
N MET A 118 -6.26 -9.78 -1.01
CA MET A 118 -7.01 -11.02 -0.81
C MET A 118 -6.81 -11.53 0.62
N ARG A 119 -7.80 -12.27 1.13
CA ARG A 119 -7.68 -13.05 2.36
C ARG A 119 -7.10 -14.44 2.05
N ALA A 120 -6.50 -15.08 3.05
CA ALA A 120 -5.88 -16.39 2.92
C ALA A 120 -6.89 -17.48 2.54
N ASP A 121 -8.12 -17.37 3.03
CA ASP A 121 -9.19 -18.32 2.79
C ASP A 121 -9.94 -18.08 1.47
N ARG A 122 -9.72 -16.94 0.81
CA ARG A 122 -10.38 -16.50 -0.42
C ARG A 122 -9.40 -15.76 -1.31
N TRP A 123 -8.58 -16.52 -2.04
CA TRP A 123 -7.48 -16.00 -2.85
C TRP A 123 -7.90 -15.48 -4.23
N ASP A 124 -9.11 -15.79 -4.68
CA ASP A 124 -9.65 -15.51 -6.01
C ASP A 124 -10.39 -14.16 -6.10
N ARG A 125 -10.44 -13.40 -5.01
CA ARG A 125 -11.19 -12.14 -4.89
C ARG A 125 -10.48 -11.15 -3.98
N VAL A 126 -10.65 -9.87 -4.25
CA VAL A 126 -10.17 -8.78 -3.39
C VAL A 126 -11.31 -8.26 -2.53
N THR A 127 -10.96 -7.53 -1.49
CA THR A 127 -11.92 -6.97 -0.53
C THR A 127 -12.13 -5.46 -0.73
N HIS A 128 -11.22 -4.81 -1.44
CA HIS A 128 -11.21 -3.36 -1.63
C HIS A 128 -10.57 -3.03 -2.98
N LEU A 129 -11.02 -1.94 -3.61
CA LEU A 129 -10.27 -1.26 -4.67
C LEU A 129 -9.23 -0.34 -4.02
N VAL A 130 -8.10 -0.15 -4.70
CA VAL A 130 -7.04 0.75 -4.24
C VAL A 130 -6.58 1.66 -5.38
N LEU A 131 -6.63 2.96 -5.13
CA LEU A 131 -6.11 4.01 -6.01
C LEU A 131 -4.86 4.58 -5.32
N ASP A 132 -3.69 4.32 -5.89
CA ASP A 132 -2.40 4.78 -5.38
C ASP A 132 -1.96 6.04 -6.15
N LEU A 133 -1.87 7.16 -5.45
CA LEU A 133 -1.70 8.50 -6.01
C LEU A 133 -0.33 9.04 -5.64
N ASP A 134 0.61 8.89 -6.58
CA ASP A 134 1.98 9.34 -6.40
C ASP A 134 2.24 10.60 -7.23
N PRO A 135 2.60 11.74 -6.60
CA PRO A 135 2.98 12.93 -7.34
C PRO A 135 4.31 12.69 -8.06
N PRO A 136 4.63 13.49 -9.10
CA PRO A 136 5.92 13.43 -9.76
C PRO A 136 7.10 13.64 -8.80
N GLU A 137 8.30 13.35 -9.29
CA GLU A 137 9.51 13.58 -8.51
C GLU A 137 9.80 15.09 -8.41
N GLY A 138 10.07 15.57 -7.20
CA GLY A 138 10.28 17.00 -6.93
C GLY A 138 9.00 17.77 -6.57
N GLU A 139 7.82 17.17 -6.78
CA GLU A 139 6.53 17.81 -6.53
C GLU A 139 6.02 17.66 -5.10
N THR A 140 5.05 18.50 -4.75
CA THR A 140 4.51 18.62 -3.40
C THR A 140 3.40 17.59 -3.11
N PHE A 141 3.19 17.31 -1.82
CA PHE A 141 2.08 16.49 -1.35
C PHE A 141 0.71 17.06 -1.77
N SER A 142 0.57 18.38 -1.90
CA SER A 142 -0.67 19.03 -2.33
C SER A 142 -1.14 18.57 -3.71
N MET A 143 -0.25 18.22 -4.64
CA MET A 143 -0.65 17.64 -5.92
C MET A 143 -1.31 16.28 -5.74
N ALA A 144 -0.79 15.43 -4.86
CA ALA A 144 -1.39 14.15 -4.52
C ALA A 144 -2.79 14.34 -3.90
N VAL A 145 -2.96 15.38 -3.07
CA VAL A 145 -4.26 15.77 -2.50
C VAL A 145 -5.24 16.20 -3.58
N GLN A 146 -4.84 17.05 -4.51
CA GLN A 146 -5.68 17.46 -5.65
C GLN A 146 -6.16 16.24 -6.45
N ALA A 147 -5.25 15.32 -6.79
CA ALA A 147 -5.62 14.08 -7.46
C ALA A 147 -6.56 13.19 -6.61
N ALA A 148 -6.38 13.16 -5.28
CA ALA A 148 -7.25 12.42 -4.38
C ALA A 148 -8.67 13.00 -4.36
N LEU A 149 -8.83 14.32 -4.43
CA LEU A 149 -10.12 14.99 -4.53
C LEU A 149 -10.81 14.69 -5.87
N LEU A 150 -10.06 14.59 -6.98
CA LEU A 150 -10.61 14.15 -8.27
C LEU A 150 -11.11 12.71 -8.20
N VAL A 151 -10.36 11.82 -7.53
CA VAL A 151 -10.81 10.43 -7.29
C VAL A 151 -12.06 10.42 -6.40
N ARG A 152 -12.12 11.24 -5.34
CA ARG A 152 -13.31 11.36 -4.47
C ARG A 152 -14.54 11.78 -5.28
N GLN A 153 -14.39 12.75 -6.17
CA GLN A 153 -15.47 13.19 -7.06
C GLN A 153 -15.89 12.07 -8.01
N ALA A 154 -14.94 11.41 -8.67
CA ALA A 154 -15.22 10.29 -9.60
C ALA A 154 -15.95 9.12 -8.92
N LEU A 155 -15.64 8.84 -7.65
CA LEU A 155 -16.37 7.86 -6.83
C LEU A 155 -17.79 8.35 -6.54
N THR A 156 -17.93 9.60 -6.09
CA THR A 156 -19.24 10.19 -5.73
C THR A 156 -20.19 10.21 -6.92
N ASP A 157 -19.69 10.54 -8.12
CA ASP A 157 -20.46 10.61 -9.36
C ASP A 157 -21.04 9.25 -9.78
N CYS A 158 -20.46 8.14 -9.33
CA CYS A 158 -20.97 6.79 -9.57
C CYS A 158 -21.62 6.14 -8.34
N GLY A 159 -21.86 6.91 -7.27
CA GLY A 159 -22.49 6.40 -6.05
C GLY A 159 -21.58 5.50 -5.21
N LEU A 160 -20.27 5.54 -5.44
CA LEU A 160 -19.27 4.91 -4.60
C LEU A 160 -18.66 5.91 -3.62
N SER A 161 -18.10 5.38 -2.54
CA SER A 161 -17.37 6.13 -1.53
C SER A 161 -16.13 5.37 -1.08
N GLY A 162 -15.16 6.08 -0.53
CA GLY A 162 -13.93 5.48 -0.01
C GLY A 162 -13.33 6.31 1.12
N ALA A 163 -12.38 5.72 1.83
CA ALA A 163 -11.58 6.39 2.83
C ALA A 163 -10.18 6.70 2.29
N VAL A 164 -9.53 7.69 2.89
CA VAL A 164 -8.24 8.20 2.43
C VAL A 164 -7.17 8.10 3.52
N LYS A 165 -5.94 7.81 3.11
CA LYS A 165 -4.78 7.80 3.99
C LYS A 165 -3.57 8.35 3.28
N THR A 166 -2.68 8.99 4.02
CA THR A 166 -1.33 9.26 3.50
C THR A 166 -0.63 7.94 3.22
N SER A 167 0.20 7.86 2.18
CA SER A 167 1.00 6.65 1.95
C SER A 167 2.15 6.51 2.96
N GLY A 168 2.43 7.55 3.75
CA GLY A 168 3.66 7.70 4.55
C GLY A 168 4.90 7.97 3.69
N ALA A 169 4.75 8.18 2.37
CA ALA A 169 5.82 8.59 1.49
C ALA A 169 5.53 10.00 0.95
N LYS A 170 5.22 10.12 -0.35
CA LYS A 170 4.89 11.38 -1.01
C LYS A 170 3.45 11.46 -1.49
N GLY A 171 2.73 10.34 -1.44
CA GLY A 171 1.44 10.14 -2.08
C GLY A 171 0.31 9.86 -1.10
N VAL A 172 -0.85 9.54 -1.67
CA VAL A 172 -2.11 9.26 -0.99
C VAL A 172 -2.66 7.93 -1.50
N HIS A 173 -3.25 7.12 -0.62
CA HIS A 173 -4.04 5.96 -1.05
C HIS A 173 -5.52 6.23 -0.77
N VAL A 174 -6.38 5.96 -1.75
CA VAL A 174 -7.83 5.90 -1.56
C VAL A 174 -8.26 4.44 -1.58
N ILE A 175 -9.00 4.04 -0.54
CA ILE A 175 -9.43 2.65 -0.31
C ILE A 175 -10.96 2.59 -0.40
N VAL A 176 -11.48 1.70 -1.24
CA VAL A 176 -12.91 1.54 -1.49
C VAL A 176 -13.32 0.10 -1.16
N PRO A 177 -13.96 -0.15 -0.01
CA PRO A 177 -14.54 -1.45 0.34
C PRO A 177 -15.56 -1.93 -0.68
N ILE A 178 -15.43 -3.18 -1.11
CA ILE A 178 -16.34 -3.82 -2.07
C ILE A 178 -16.85 -5.16 -1.55
N VAL A 179 -18.03 -5.56 -2.00
CA VAL A 179 -18.62 -6.86 -1.66
C VAL A 179 -17.74 -8.01 -2.19
N ASP A 180 -17.78 -9.13 -1.48
CA ASP A 180 -16.95 -10.31 -1.76
C ASP A 180 -17.40 -11.12 -2.99
N THR A 181 -18.45 -10.69 -3.68
CA THR A 181 -18.89 -11.27 -4.96
C THR A 181 -18.10 -10.72 -6.15
N VAL A 182 -17.35 -9.64 -5.98
CA VAL A 182 -16.56 -9.01 -7.06
C VAL A 182 -15.31 -9.83 -7.38
N SER A 183 -15.15 -10.16 -8.67
CA SER A 183 -13.95 -10.83 -9.18
C SER A 183 -12.73 -9.90 -9.19
N ILE A 184 -11.51 -10.47 -9.17
CA ILE A 184 -10.26 -9.70 -9.34
C ILE A 184 -10.29 -8.87 -10.65
N GLU A 185 -10.84 -9.45 -11.72
CA GLU A 185 -10.91 -8.83 -13.04
C GLU A 185 -11.87 -7.62 -13.05
N ASP A 186 -13.01 -7.75 -12.37
CA ASP A 186 -13.99 -6.67 -12.21
C ASP A 186 -13.46 -5.57 -11.29
N ALA A 187 -12.78 -5.92 -10.20
CA ALA A 187 -12.09 -4.95 -9.37
C ALA A 187 -11.04 -4.17 -10.20
N ALA A 188 -10.27 -4.86 -11.06
CA ALA A 188 -9.32 -4.21 -11.95
C ALA A 188 -9.98 -3.33 -13.02
N ALA A 189 -11.13 -3.73 -13.55
CA ALA A 189 -11.93 -2.90 -14.45
C ALA A 189 -12.42 -1.63 -13.73
N ALA A 190 -13.05 -1.78 -12.57
CA ALA A 190 -13.59 -0.65 -11.81
C ALA A 190 -12.52 0.36 -11.43
N THR A 191 -11.37 -0.13 -10.92
CA THR A 191 -10.23 0.73 -10.56
C THR A 191 -9.74 1.55 -11.77
N ARG A 192 -9.72 0.96 -12.97
CA ARG A 192 -9.35 1.68 -14.21
C ARG A 192 -10.38 2.71 -14.62
N ALA A 193 -11.67 2.39 -14.54
CA ALA A 193 -12.74 3.34 -14.84
C ALA A 193 -12.68 4.55 -13.90
N ILE A 194 -12.54 4.31 -12.59
CA ILE A 194 -12.42 5.38 -11.59
C ILE A 194 -11.20 6.26 -11.87
N ALA A 195 -10.05 5.66 -12.20
CA ALA A 195 -8.84 6.41 -12.54
C ALA A 195 -8.99 7.25 -13.81
N ALA A 196 -9.63 6.71 -14.85
CA ALA A 196 -9.89 7.42 -16.10
C ALA A 196 -10.91 8.55 -15.92
N ARG A 197 -11.95 8.34 -15.10
CA ARG A 197 -12.91 9.39 -14.72
C ARG A 197 -12.22 10.51 -13.96
N ALA A 198 -11.34 10.20 -13.01
CA ALA A 198 -10.55 11.20 -12.29
C ALA A 198 -9.65 12.03 -13.24
N GLU A 199 -8.96 11.39 -14.19
CA GLU A 199 -8.19 12.09 -15.23
C GLU A 199 -9.08 12.97 -16.13
N LYS A 200 -10.31 12.54 -16.43
CA LYS A 200 -11.24 13.31 -17.26
C LYS A 200 -11.77 14.57 -16.56
N ILE A 201 -11.94 14.54 -15.23
CA ILE A 201 -12.40 15.70 -14.46
C ILE A 201 -11.37 16.84 -14.56
N ASP A 202 -10.08 16.54 -14.36
CA ASP A 202 -9.00 17.50 -14.60
C ASP A 202 -7.74 16.82 -15.17
N PRO A 203 -7.56 16.85 -16.51
CA PRO A 203 -6.43 16.22 -17.18
C PRO A 203 -5.12 17.00 -17.05
N SER A 204 -5.15 18.18 -16.41
CA SER A 204 -3.95 18.96 -16.08
C SER A 204 -3.31 18.52 -14.77
N VAL A 205 -4.08 17.88 -13.88
CA VAL A 205 -3.64 17.40 -12.56
C VAL A 205 -3.32 15.91 -12.58
N ALA A 206 -4.24 15.10 -13.12
CA ALA A 206 -4.19 13.65 -13.04
C ALA A 206 -3.86 12.99 -14.39
N THR A 207 -3.32 11.78 -14.34
CA THR A 207 -3.15 10.95 -15.52
C THR A 207 -3.16 9.45 -15.25
N THR A 208 -3.64 8.68 -16.23
CA THR A 208 -3.54 7.22 -16.27
C THR A 208 -2.36 6.71 -17.11
N ALA A 209 -1.49 7.61 -17.58
CA ALA A 209 -0.31 7.25 -18.37
C ALA A 209 0.68 6.38 -17.58
N TYR A 210 0.82 5.12 -17.98
CA TYR A 210 1.68 4.16 -17.30
C TYR A 210 3.18 4.52 -17.42
N ILE A 211 3.62 5.02 -18.58
CA ILE A 211 5.02 5.41 -18.83
C ILE A 211 5.30 6.75 -18.14
N LYS A 212 6.36 6.81 -17.30
CA LYS A 212 6.70 8.01 -16.51
C LYS A 212 6.85 9.27 -17.38
N ASP A 213 7.52 9.15 -18.52
CA ASP A 213 7.79 10.27 -19.43
C ASP A 213 6.51 10.87 -20.06
N ASP A 214 5.49 10.03 -20.27
CA ASP A 214 4.20 10.43 -20.85
C ASP A 214 3.29 11.09 -19.80
N ARG A 215 3.71 11.19 -18.53
CA ARG A 215 2.92 11.81 -17.45
C ARG A 215 3.02 13.32 -17.44
N HIS A 216 4.06 13.90 -18.04
CA HIS A 216 4.23 15.35 -18.19
C HIS A 216 4.02 16.17 -16.90
N GLY A 217 4.55 15.70 -15.76
CA GLY A 217 4.41 16.40 -14.48
C GLY A 217 3.05 16.23 -13.80
N LYS A 218 2.19 15.33 -14.27
CA LYS A 218 0.89 15.02 -13.67
C LYS A 218 0.97 13.88 -12.66
N VAL A 219 0.02 13.84 -11.73
CA VAL A 219 -0.11 12.75 -10.76
C VAL A 219 -0.59 11.50 -11.46
N PHE A 220 0.16 10.40 -11.30
CA PHE A 220 -0.27 9.11 -11.82
C PHE A 220 -1.32 8.51 -10.89
N VAL A 221 -2.52 8.28 -11.42
CA VAL A 221 -3.59 7.58 -10.73
C VAL A 221 -3.39 6.08 -10.98
N ASP A 222 -2.61 5.43 -10.11
CA ASP A 222 -2.21 4.03 -10.31
C ASP A 222 -3.38 3.09 -10.03
N SER A 223 -3.98 2.60 -11.11
CA SER A 223 -5.06 1.62 -11.09
C SER A 223 -4.58 0.17 -11.17
N THR A 224 -3.28 -0.10 -11.03
CA THR A 224 -2.71 -1.45 -11.22
C THR A 224 -2.71 -2.31 -9.94
N ARG A 225 -3.20 -1.75 -8.83
CA ARG A 225 -3.29 -2.39 -7.51
C ARG A 225 -4.61 -3.14 -7.32
N SER A 226 -4.90 -4.10 -8.20
CA SER A 226 -6.23 -4.75 -8.26
C SER A 226 -6.21 -6.29 -8.17
N GLY A 227 -5.04 -6.88 -7.92
CA GLY A 227 -4.87 -8.33 -7.70
C GLY A 227 -3.40 -8.73 -7.74
N GLY A 228 -2.94 -9.59 -6.84
CA GLY A 228 -1.54 -10.06 -6.77
C GLY A 228 -0.48 -9.04 -6.29
N ALA A 229 -0.86 -7.77 -6.12
CA ALA A 229 -0.05 -6.74 -5.48
C ALA A 229 -0.38 -6.61 -3.98
N THR A 230 0.59 -6.12 -3.20
CA THR A 230 0.37 -5.70 -1.81
C THR A 230 0.31 -4.19 -1.74
N VAL A 231 -0.37 -3.67 -0.73
CA VAL A 231 -0.44 -2.24 -0.42
C VAL A 231 -0.05 -2.07 1.04
N VAL A 232 0.68 -1.00 1.36
CA VAL A 232 1.05 -0.72 2.74
C VAL A 232 -0.22 -0.49 3.57
N ALA A 233 -0.36 -1.21 4.68
CA ALA A 233 -1.54 -1.14 5.55
C ALA A 233 -1.70 0.26 6.16
N ALA A 234 -2.94 0.64 6.49
CA ALA A 234 -3.16 1.77 7.38
C ALA A 234 -2.39 1.53 8.70
N TYR A 235 -1.85 2.61 9.28
CA TYR A 235 -1.00 2.59 10.48
C TYR A 235 0.35 1.85 10.32
N SER A 236 0.71 1.37 9.14
CA SER A 236 2.05 0.81 8.93
C SER A 236 3.11 1.92 8.86
N PRO A 237 4.24 1.78 9.57
CA PRO A 237 5.42 2.61 9.36
C PRO A 237 6.07 2.38 7.98
N ARG A 238 6.96 3.30 7.60
CA ARG A 238 7.74 3.31 6.35
C ARG A 238 9.25 3.33 6.65
N VAL A 239 10.06 2.56 5.91
CA VAL A 239 11.53 2.68 5.98
C VAL A 239 11.99 3.89 5.17
N ARG A 240 11.84 5.06 5.79
CA ARG A 240 12.14 6.39 5.28
C ARG A 240 12.64 7.29 6.42
N PRO A 241 13.31 8.42 6.10
CA PRO A 241 13.71 9.39 7.11
C PRO A 241 12.54 9.79 8.03
N GLY A 242 12.77 9.77 9.35
CA GLY A 242 11.76 10.05 10.37
C GLY A 242 10.76 8.92 10.64
N THR A 243 10.88 7.77 9.95
CA THR A 243 9.99 6.60 10.13
C THR A 243 8.51 6.98 10.06
N THR A 244 8.14 7.62 8.95
CA THR A 244 6.76 8.08 8.68
C THR A 244 5.77 6.92 8.64
N VAL A 245 4.49 7.23 8.81
CA VAL A 245 3.40 6.26 8.90
C VAL A 245 2.43 6.46 7.74
N SER A 246 1.93 5.35 7.17
CA SER A 246 0.76 5.38 6.30
C SER A 246 -0.49 5.67 7.13
N PHE A 247 -0.74 6.94 7.41
CA PHE A 247 -1.70 7.34 8.43
C PHE A 247 -3.07 7.71 7.79
N PRO A 248 -4.17 7.11 8.28
CA PRO A 248 -5.55 7.52 7.98
C PRO A 248 -5.80 9.00 8.26
N VAL A 249 -6.48 9.68 7.34
CA VAL A 249 -6.83 11.10 7.50
C VAL A 249 -8.25 11.34 7.02
N GLY A 250 -8.97 12.25 7.67
CA GLY A 250 -10.27 12.70 7.17
C GLY A 250 -10.13 13.40 5.83
N TRP A 251 -11.14 13.25 4.96
CA TRP A 251 -11.14 13.95 3.68
C TRP A 251 -11.05 15.47 3.84
N ASP A 252 -11.68 16.02 4.87
CA ASP A 252 -11.70 17.47 5.14
C ASP A 252 -10.39 17.97 5.76
N ASP A 253 -9.59 17.07 6.35
CA ASP A 253 -8.28 17.38 6.94
C ASP A 253 -7.13 17.20 5.94
N LEU A 254 -7.36 16.51 4.81
CA LEU A 254 -6.31 16.04 3.90
C LEU A 254 -5.45 17.18 3.33
N GLU A 255 -6.03 18.37 3.11
CA GLU A 255 -5.32 19.56 2.62
C GLU A 255 -4.43 20.22 3.67
N SER A 256 -4.66 19.93 4.96
CA SER A 256 -3.98 20.57 6.09
C SER A 256 -2.78 19.81 6.64
N VAL A 257 -2.48 18.64 6.07
CA VAL A 257 -1.48 17.69 6.59
C VAL A 257 -0.44 17.33 5.54
N THR A 258 0.66 16.74 6.00
CA THR A 258 1.69 16.13 5.19
C THR A 258 2.07 14.76 5.76
N PRO A 259 2.64 13.85 4.96
CA PRO A 259 3.08 12.54 5.46
C PRO A 259 4.13 12.61 6.59
N ARG A 260 4.83 13.74 6.74
CA ARG A 260 5.86 13.94 7.77
C ARG A 260 5.26 14.26 9.15
N ASP A 261 4.01 14.69 9.20
CA ASP A 261 3.33 14.96 10.47
C ASP A 261 3.05 13.65 11.24
N PHE A 262 3.01 12.53 10.50
CA PHE A 262 2.72 11.20 11.02
C PHE A 262 3.98 10.33 11.01
N THR A 263 4.58 10.15 12.18
CA THR A 263 5.75 9.29 12.42
C THR A 263 5.45 8.31 13.54
N VAL A 264 6.29 7.28 13.71
CA VAL A 264 6.18 6.37 14.87
C VAL A 264 6.25 7.10 16.22
N ARG A 265 6.77 8.34 16.25
CA ARG A 265 6.90 9.15 17.47
C ARG A 265 5.77 10.15 17.66
N THR A 266 5.17 10.65 16.58
CA THR A 266 4.11 11.68 16.64
C THR A 266 2.71 11.06 16.58
N ALA A 267 2.52 10.01 15.78
CA ALA A 267 1.23 9.38 15.56
C ALA A 267 0.58 8.84 16.86
N PRO A 268 1.30 8.27 17.85
CA PRO A 268 0.69 7.83 19.10
C PRO A 268 -0.08 8.93 19.85
N ALA A 269 0.41 10.16 19.82
CA ALA A 269 -0.24 11.29 20.49
C ALA A 269 -1.54 11.75 19.78
N LEU A 270 -1.75 11.30 18.54
CA LEU A 270 -2.96 11.56 17.75
C LEU A 270 -4.01 10.46 17.91
N LEU A 271 -3.67 9.37 18.61
CA LEU A 271 -4.62 8.31 18.93
C LEU A 271 -5.54 8.81 20.06
N GLY A 272 -6.84 8.77 19.82
CA GLY A 272 -7.86 8.92 20.85
C GLY A 272 -8.61 7.61 21.09
N ASP A 273 -9.72 7.69 21.80
CA ASP A 273 -10.59 6.52 22.08
C ASP A 273 -11.29 5.98 20.82
N ARG A 274 -11.42 6.83 19.79
CA ARG A 274 -12.03 6.49 18.50
C ARG A 274 -10.99 6.06 17.48
N ASP A 275 -11.42 5.25 16.51
CA ASP A 275 -10.64 4.90 15.32
C ASP A 275 -11.27 5.56 14.07
N PRO A 276 -10.81 6.77 13.67
CA PRO A 276 -11.35 7.47 12.52
C PRO A 276 -11.25 6.66 11.23
N TRP A 277 -10.27 5.75 11.11
CA TRP A 277 -10.13 4.92 9.93
C TRP A 277 -11.29 3.94 9.78
N ALA A 278 -11.58 3.18 10.84
CA ALA A 278 -12.71 2.24 10.86
C ALA A 278 -14.05 2.95 10.68
N GLU A 279 -14.19 4.17 11.21
CA GLU A 279 -15.42 4.97 11.12
C GLU A 279 -15.62 5.63 9.75
N GLN A 280 -14.54 5.98 9.04
CA GLN A 280 -14.59 6.61 7.71
C GLN A 280 -14.64 5.60 6.57
N LEU A 281 -14.23 4.34 6.80
CA LEU A 281 -14.40 3.27 5.83
C LEU A 281 -15.91 3.01 5.64
N PRO A 282 -16.44 3.17 4.42
CA PRO A 282 -17.82 2.82 4.16
C PRO A 282 -18.03 1.30 4.29
N ALA A 283 -19.29 0.89 4.42
CA ALA A 283 -19.63 -0.53 4.28
C ALA A 283 -19.20 -1.05 2.88
N PRO A 284 -18.91 -2.35 2.72
CA PRO A 284 -18.64 -2.93 1.40
C PRO A 284 -19.73 -2.60 0.38
N GLN A 285 -19.32 -2.09 -0.78
CA GLN A 285 -20.23 -1.59 -1.83
C GLN A 285 -20.27 -2.55 -3.03
N GLU A 286 -21.43 -2.61 -3.70
CA GLU A 286 -21.53 -3.17 -5.04
C GLU A 286 -20.93 -2.20 -6.06
N ILE A 287 -20.32 -2.73 -7.12
CA ILE A 287 -19.75 -1.90 -8.18
C ILE A 287 -20.84 -1.66 -9.23
N PRO A 288 -21.14 -0.38 -9.57
CA PRO A 288 -22.09 -0.06 -10.63
C PRO A 288 -21.72 -0.71 -11.97
N GLU A 289 -22.73 -1.18 -12.72
CA GLU A 289 -22.50 -1.88 -14.00
C GLU A 289 -21.84 -0.98 -15.05
N ASP A 290 -22.18 0.31 -15.10
CA ASP A 290 -21.57 1.28 -16.02
C ASP A 290 -20.07 1.45 -15.76
N VAL A 291 -19.65 1.44 -14.50
CA VAL A 291 -18.25 1.49 -14.08
C VAL A 291 -17.49 0.25 -14.56
N LEU A 292 -18.10 -0.93 -14.45
CA LEU A 292 -17.50 -2.18 -14.94
C LEU A 292 -17.38 -2.20 -16.47
N LEU A 293 -18.44 -1.80 -17.19
CA LEU A 293 -18.44 -1.76 -18.65
C LEU A 293 -17.39 -0.79 -19.19
N GLU A 294 -17.30 0.41 -18.63
CA GLU A 294 -16.25 1.38 -18.98
C GLU A 294 -14.85 0.82 -18.69
N GLY A 295 -14.66 0.25 -17.50
CA GLY A 295 -13.39 -0.32 -17.07
C GLY A 295 -12.88 -1.45 -17.96
N ARG A 296 -13.79 -2.32 -18.42
CA ARG A 296 -13.49 -3.42 -19.35
C ARG A 296 -13.14 -2.90 -20.75
N ALA A 297 -13.71 -1.77 -21.17
CA ALA A 297 -13.41 -1.14 -22.46
C ALA A 297 -12.04 -0.42 -22.47
N ILE A 298 -11.57 0.05 -21.32
CA ILE A 298 -10.23 0.64 -21.19
C ILE A 298 -9.18 -0.48 -21.35
N PRO A 299 -8.09 -0.31 -22.11
CA PRO A 299 -7.00 -1.29 -22.16
C PRO A 299 -6.24 -1.40 -20.83
N VAL A 300 -5.64 -2.56 -20.55
CA VAL A 300 -4.75 -2.69 -19.39
C VAL A 300 -3.51 -1.84 -19.61
N ALA A 301 -3.28 -0.85 -18.74
CA ALA A 301 -2.27 0.20 -18.93
C ALA A 301 -0.85 -0.35 -19.20
N ARG A 302 -0.44 -1.40 -18.47
CA ARG A 302 0.85 -2.08 -18.68
C ARG A 302 0.95 -2.74 -20.06
N VAL A 303 -0.13 -3.35 -20.55
CA VAL A 303 -0.19 -4.00 -21.87
C VAL A 303 -0.13 -2.92 -22.95
N ALA A 304 -0.94 -1.87 -22.82
CA ALA A 304 -0.93 -0.74 -23.74
C ALA A 304 0.47 -0.10 -23.84
N ALA A 305 1.13 0.16 -22.71
CA ALA A 305 2.49 0.68 -22.66
C ALA A 305 3.52 -0.24 -23.33
N MET A 306 3.40 -1.56 -23.16
CA MET A 306 4.27 -2.53 -23.84
C MET A 306 4.09 -2.49 -25.37
N HIS A 307 2.85 -2.42 -25.85
CA HIS A 307 2.58 -2.29 -27.28
C HIS A 307 3.10 -0.96 -27.83
N GLU A 308 2.93 0.14 -27.10
CA GLU A 308 3.43 1.46 -27.47
C GLU A 308 4.96 1.50 -27.52
N GLY A 309 5.64 0.94 -26.52
CA GLY A 309 7.10 0.81 -26.53
C GLY A 309 7.62 0.03 -27.75
N LYS A 310 6.92 -1.05 -28.14
CA LYS A 310 7.24 -1.81 -29.36
C LYS A 310 7.02 -0.98 -30.62
N ARG A 311 5.96 -0.16 -30.69
CA ARG A 311 5.71 0.75 -31.82
C ARG A 311 6.80 1.82 -31.95
N ARG A 312 7.14 2.50 -30.85
CA ARG A 312 8.20 3.53 -30.82
C ARG A 312 9.56 2.96 -31.22
N LYS A 313 9.89 1.75 -30.76
CA LYS A 313 11.12 1.04 -31.16
C LYS A 313 11.16 0.77 -32.67
N ARG A 314 10.09 0.22 -33.24
CA ARG A 314 9.99 -0.05 -34.70
C ARG A 314 10.10 1.23 -35.53
N ALA A 315 9.50 2.33 -35.06
CA ALA A 315 9.59 3.62 -35.75
C ALA A 315 11.03 4.16 -35.77
N ARG A 316 11.75 4.08 -34.64
CA ARG A 316 13.18 4.45 -34.58
C ARG A 316 14.05 3.58 -35.49
N GLU A 317 13.86 2.27 -35.46
CA GLU A 317 14.60 1.34 -36.33
C GLU A 317 14.35 1.65 -37.82
N ALA A 318 13.11 2.01 -38.19
CA ALA A 318 12.77 2.40 -39.57
C ALA A 318 13.36 3.77 -39.97
N GLU A 319 13.47 4.72 -39.05
CA GLU A 319 14.14 6.01 -39.30
C GLU A 319 15.65 5.86 -39.41
N GLU A 320 16.26 5.00 -38.58
CA GLU A 320 17.70 4.68 -38.64
C GLU A 320 18.04 3.98 -39.97
N GLN A 321 17.20 3.05 -40.42
CA GLN A 321 17.37 2.40 -41.73
C GLN A 321 17.29 3.41 -42.88
N LYS A 322 16.30 4.33 -42.85
CA LYS A 322 16.16 5.40 -43.86
C LYS A 322 17.29 6.42 -43.87
N ARG A 323 18.07 6.54 -42.80
CA ARG A 323 19.25 7.42 -42.72
C ARG A 323 20.54 6.71 -43.13
N ALA A 324 20.53 5.38 -43.16
CA ALA A 324 21.65 4.55 -43.57
C ALA A 324 21.65 4.27 -45.09
N ASP A 325 20.50 4.42 -45.74
CA ASP A 325 20.28 4.34 -47.19
C ASP A 325 20.42 5.73 -47.87
#